data_AF-A0AAU0XEJ7-F1
#
_entry.id   AF-A0AAU0XEJ7-F1
#
_cell.length_a   1.000
_cell.length_b   1.000
_cell.length_c   1.000
_cell.angle_alpha   90.00
_cell.angle_beta   90.00
_cell.angle_gamma   90.00
#
_symmetry.space_group_name_H-M   'P 1'
#
loop_
_entity.id
_entity.type
_entity.pdbx_description
1 polymer ?
#
loop_
_entity_poly.entity_id
_entity_poly.type
_entity_poly.pdbx_seq_one_letter_code
_entity_poly.pdbx_strand_id
1 'polypeptide(L)'
;MRLTSTRLVQRAALVAATALTTALSAGLVVVPTASAASAASAASVAHCAGSCGGPAVVAPLSQEPPAVGACTSPEPVVCEIRRSTPDERVEQRGIRMRYLDLIGDMDHVRCTMRAEGRSPEEIARRLVDMRNDAKEITRAGMTPEEVRVLEARNMVKYGNPLGPTADQLHAKYGSWEKVADASTRTSRAVDGELGLAYLPCPCDVPAAA
;
A
#
# COMPACT_ATOMS: atom_id res chain seq x y z
N MET A 1 -35.83 24.53 -38.63
CA MET A 1 -36.16 24.98 -37.25
C MET A 1 -34.90 24.75 -36.42
N ARG A 2 -34.02 25.74 -36.15
CA ARG A 2 -34.12 26.83 -35.16
C ARG A 2 -34.65 26.30 -33.81
N LEU A 3 -33.98 26.38 -32.65
CA LEU A 3 -32.83 27.19 -32.19
C LEU A 3 -32.11 26.47 -31.03
N THR A 4 -30.78 26.64 -31.00
CA THR A 4 -29.90 26.44 -29.85
C THR A 4 -29.96 27.63 -28.86
N SER A 5 -29.49 27.36 -27.65
CA SER A 5 -28.71 28.27 -26.78
C SER A 5 -29.39 28.93 -25.56
N THR A 6 -28.98 28.41 -24.39
CA THR A 6 -28.42 29.08 -23.20
C THR A 6 -29.17 30.26 -22.54
N ARG A 7 -29.61 30.03 -21.28
CA ARG A 7 -29.88 31.06 -20.25
C ARG A 7 -28.61 31.25 -19.40
N LEU A 8 -28.00 32.44 -19.43
CA LEU A 8 -28.16 33.56 -18.49
C LEU A 8 -27.57 33.30 -17.09
N VAL A 9 -26.35 33.78 -16.88
CA VAL A 9 -25.89 34.30 -15.58
C VAL A 9 -25.24 35.65 -15.86
N GLN A 10 -25.83 36.72 -15.32
CA GLN A 10 -25.29 38.07 -15.41
C GLN A 10 -25.43 38.74 -14.04
N ARG A 11 -24.30 39.25 -13.56
CA ARG A 11 -24.05 40.48 -12.76
C ARG A 11 -22.64 40.34 -12.17
N ALA A 12 -21.59 40.99 -12.68
CA ALA A 12 -21.29 42.45 -12.69
C ALA A 12 -21.47 43.05 -11.28
N ALA A 13 -20.52 43.74 -10.65
CA ALA A 13 -19.49 44.69 -11.12
C ALA A 13 -18.41 44.80 -9.99
N LEU A 14 -17.11 44.97 -10.27
CA LEU A 14 -16.36 46.26 -10.46
C LEU A 14 -16.62 47.27 -9.29
N VAL A 15 -15.67 48.00 -8.70
CA VAL A 15 -14.34 48.43 -9.16
C VAL A 15 -13.54 49.13 -8.02
N ALA A 16 -12.21 49.07 -8.17
CA ALA A 16 -11.11 50.00 -7.83
C ALA A 16 -11.18 51.05 -6.70
N ALA A 17 -10.02 51.32 -6.09
CA ALA A 17 -9.28 52.57 -6.33
C ALA A 17 -7.86 52.57 -5.69
N THR A 18 -6.88 52.87 -6.55
CA THR A 18 -5.65 53.68 -6.37
C THR A 18 -5.74 54.82 -5.34
N ALA A 19 -4.70 55.48 -4.79
CA ALA A 19 -3.24 55.40 -4.70
C ALA A 19 -2.78 56.61 -3.81
N LEU A 20 -1.45 56.76 -3.63
CA LEU A 20 -0.64 57.99 -3.34
C LEU A 20 -0.22 58.37 -1.89
N THR A 21 1.12 58.40 -1.69
CA THR A 21 2.02 59.43 -1.06
C THR A 21 1.77 59.88 0.39
N THR A 22 2.73 60.15 1.30
CA THR A 22 4.15 60.60 1.25
C THR A 22 4.75 60.65 2.67
N ALA A 23 6.09 60.75 2.74
CA ALA A 23 6.93 61.47 3.72
C ALA A 23 7.37 60.83 5.07
N LEU A 24 8.65 60.44 5.08
CA LEU A 24 9.76 60.86 5.96
C LEU A 24 9.51 61.09 7.47
N SER A 25 10.17 60.28 8.30
CA SER A 25 10.71 60.69 9.60
C SER A 25 11.89 59.79 9.99
N ALA A 26 13.01 60.44 10.29
CA ALA A 26 14.22 59.81 10.81
C ALA A 26 14.00 59.35 12.26
N GLY A 27 14.39 58.12 12.54
CA GLY A 27 14.40 57.54 13.88
C GLY A 27 15.34 56.35 13.90
N LEU A 28 16.57 56.59 14.33
CA LEU A 28 17.56 55.55 14.58
C LEU A 28 17.08 54.76 15.82
N VAL A 29 16.43 53.63 15.61
CA VAL A 29 16.13 52.66 16.68
C VAL A 29 16.94 51.40 16.37
N VAL A 30 17.94 51.16 17.20
CA VAL A 30 18.69 49.91 17.25
C VAL A 30 17.73 48.84 17.75
N VAL A 31 17.16 48.07 16.83
CA VAL A 31 16.39 46.85 17.14
C VAL A 31 17.39 45.69 17.13
N PRO A 32 17.47 44.88 18.20
CA PRO A 32 18.33 43.71 18.21
C PRO A 32 17.89 42.76 17.11
N THR A 33 18.84 42.34 16.28
CA THR A 33 18.69 41.28 15.29
C THR A 33 18.47 39.95 16.02
N ALA A 34 17.23 39.68 16.40
CA ALA A 34 16.78 38.32 16.62
C ALA A 34 16.51 37.72 15.24
N SER A 35 17.56 37.20 14.62
CA SER A 35 17.41 36.18 13.57
C SER A 35 16.68 35.02 14.23
N ALA A 36 15.34 35.03 14.15
CA ALA A 36 14.55 33.83 14.31
C ALA A 36 14.96 32.92 13.14
N ALA A 37 16.02 32.14 13.36
CA ALA A 37 16.25 30.95 12.59
C ALA A 37 15.01 30.09 12.80
N SER A 38 14.06 30.20 11.87
CA SER A 38 13.11 29.13 11.63
C SER A 38 13.95 27.93 11.24
N ALA A 39 14.39 27.18 12.25
CA ALA A 39 14.60 25.76 12.07
C ALA A 39 13.23 25.22 11.69
N ALA A 40 12.93 25.27 10.39
CA ALA A 40 12.10 24.25 9.79
C ALA A 40 12.82 22.96 10.18
N SER A 41 12.35 22.37 11.28
CA SER A 41 12.63 20.99 11.59
C SER A 41 12.12 20.27 10.36
N ALA A 42 13.03 19.98 9.44
CA ALA A 42 12.78 19.03 8.39
C ALA A 42 12.40 17.79 9.17
N ALA A 43 11.10 17.54 9.29
CA ALA A 43 10.59 16.29 9.78
C ALA A 43 11.44 15.26 9.06
N SER A 44 12.23 14.51 9.83
CA SER A 44 13.02 13.43 9.27
C SER A 44 11.98 12.48 8.74
N VAL A 45 11.59 12.67 7.47
CA VAL A 45 10.65 11.82 6.78
C VAL A 45 11.28 10.46 6.95
N ALA A 46 10.54 9.53 7.55
CA ALA A 46 11.02 8.18 7.74
C ALA A 46 11.25 7.59 6.34
N HIS A 47 12.47 7.77 5.83
CA HIS A 47 12.84 7.29 4.53
C HIS A 47 13.17 5.83 4.73
N CYS A 48 12.30 4.97 4.21
CA CYS A 48 12.63 3.60 3.87
C CYS A 48 14.03 3.60 3.22
N ALA A 49 15.00 2.90 3.82
CA ALA A 49 16.33 2.78 3.25
C ALA A 49 16.19 2.27 1.81
N GLY A 50 16.73 3.00 0.84
CA GLY A 50 16.57 2.67 -0.58
C GLY A 50 17.01 1.22 -0.84
N SER A 51 16.07 0.39 -1.30
CA SER A 51 16.11 -1.07 -1.60
C SER A 51 15.29 -2.02 -0.70
N CYS A 52 14.60 -1.54 0.33
CA CYS A 52 13.62 -2.37 1.06
C CYS A 52 12.27 -2.43 0.33
N GLY A 53 11.43 -3.43 0.64
CA GLY A 53 10.03 -3.49 0.21
C GLY A 53 9.84 -4.11 -1.18
N GLY A 54 10.02 -5.43 -1.29
CA GLY A 54 9.73 -6.13 -2.55
C GLY A 54 10.30 -7.55 -2.65
N PRO A 55 10.10 -8.22 -3.80
CA PRO A 55 10.65 -9.53 -4.09
C PRO A 55 12.15 -9.46 -4.38
N ALA A 56 12.89 -10.46 -3.88
CA ALA A 56 14.25 -10.75 -4.29
C ALA A 56 14.32 -12.15 -4.92
N VAL A 57 15.00 -12.26 -6.04
CA VAL A 57 15.33 -13.55 -6.64
C VAL A 57 16.51 -14.14 -5.86
N VAL A 58 16.26 -15.24 -5.15
CA VAL A 58 17.26 -15.88 -4.27
C VAL A 58 17.68 -17.28 -4.76
N ALA A 59 16.92 -17.85 -5.70
CA ALA A 59 17.24 -19.13 -6.31
C ALA A 59 16.68 -19.21 -7.75
N PRO A 60 17.23 -20.11 -8.60
CA PRO A 60 16.60 -20.46 -9.86
C PRO A 60 15.27 -21.19 -9.64
N LEU A 61 14.34 -21.07 -10.59
CA LEU A 61 13.11 -21.86 -10.59
C LEU A 61 13.40 -23.33 -10.91
N SER A 62 12.71 -24.25 -10.23
CA SER A 62 12.81 -25.68 -10.52
C SER A 62 12.38 -25.99 -11.95
N GLN A 63 13.24 -26.72 -12.67
CA GLN A 63 12.98 -27.26 -14.01
C GLN A 63 12.51 -28.72 -13.98
N GLU A 64 12.27 -29.28 -12.79
CA GLU A 64 11.83 -30.66 -12.65
C GLU A 64 10.43 -30.84 -13.25
N PRO A 65 10.12 -32.02 -13.83
CA PRO A 65 8.76 -32.36 -14.23
C PRO A 65 7.74 -32.21 -13.08
N PRO A 66 6.44 -32.09 -13.39
CA PRO A 66 5.37 -32.14 -12.40
C PRO A 66 5.54 -33.29 -11.41
N ALA A 67 5.52 -32.98 -10.12
CA ALA A 67 5.59 -33.98 -9.06
C ALA A 67 4.39 -34.94 -9.12
N VAL A 68 4.66 -36.23 -8.95
CA VAL A 68 3.64 -37.29 -8.87
C VAL A 68 3.50 -37.79 -7.44
N GLY A 69 2.28 -38.14 -7.05
CA GLY A 69 1.99 -38.71 -5.72
C GLY A 69 1.56 -37.68 -4.67
N ALA A 70 1.57 -38.12 -3.41
CA ALA A 70 1.10 -37.32 -2.29
C ALA A 70 2.10 -36.20 -1.95
N CYS A 71 1.60 -34.97 -1.85
CA CYS A 71 2.40 -33.84 -1.40
C CYS A 71 2.49 -33.80 0.13
N THR A 72 3.66 -33.45 0.65
CA THR A 72 3.96 -33.38 2.09
C THR A 72 3.91 -31.95 2.66
N SER A 73 3.66 -30.94 1.82
CA SER A 73 3.59 -29.55 2.30
C SER A 73 2.29 -29.31 3.09
N PRO A 74 2.35 -28.62 4.25
CA PRO A 74 1.15 -28.18 4.95
C PRO A 74 0.40 -27.07 4.22
N GLU A 75 1.03 -26.43 3.23
CA GLU A 75 0.41 -25.38 2.40
C GLU A 75 -0.03 -25.97 1.06
N PRO A 76 -1.35 -26.03 0.75
CA PRO A 76 -1.85 -26.60 -0.50
C PRO A 76 -1.27 -25.96 -1.77
N VAL A 77 -1.02 -24.65 -1.74
CA VAL A 77 -0.46 -23.89 -2.86
C VAL A 77 0.95 -24.36 -3.22
N VAL A 78 1.77 -24.76 -2.22
CA VAL A 78 3.09 -25.35 -2.49
C VAL A 78 2.95 -26.67 -3.26
N CYS A 79 1.94 -27.47 -2.92
CA CYS A 79 1.66 -28.72 -3.64
C CYS A 79 1.17 -28.48 -5.07
N GLU A 80 0.42 -27.41 -5.30
CA GLU A 80 0.02 -26.98 -6.64
C GLU A 80 1.24 -26.58 -7.47
N ILE A 81 2.12 -25.72 -6.95
CA ILE A 81 3.37 -25.30 -7.64
C ILE A 81 4.25 -26.49 -8.02
N ARG A 82 4.39 -27.48 -7.12
CA ARG A 82 5.18 -28.69 -7.40
C ARG A 82 4.57 -29.57 -8.50
N ARG A 83 3.25 -29.54 -8.67
CA ARG A 83 2.51 -30.25 -9.74
C ARG A 83 2.41 -29.45 -11.04
N SER A 84 2.81 -28.18 -11.04
CA SER A 84 2.92 -27.37 -12.24
C SER A 84 4.13 -27.77 -13.10
N THR A 85 3.99 -27.57 -14.41
CA THR A 85 5.07 -27.64 -15.39
C THR A 85 6.08 -26.49 -15.18
N PRO A 86 7.30 -26.59 -15.74
CA PRO A 86 8.28 -25.49 -15.67
C PRO A 86 7.74 -24.14 -16.17
N ASP A 87 6.99 -24.13 -17.28
CA ASP A 87 6.42 -22.90 -17.86
C ASP A 87 5.35 -22.28 -16.94
N GLU A 88 4.47 -23.10 -16.36
CA GLU A 88 3.49 -22.63 -15.39
C GLU A 88 4.16 -22.06 -14.12
N ARG A 89 5.30 -22.62 -13.68
CA ARG A 89 6.06 -22.06 -12.55
C ARG A 89 6.67 -20.70 -12.89
N VAL A 90 7.07 -20.46 -14.14
CA VAL A 90 7.52 -19.14 -14.60
C VAL A 90 6.38 -18.13 -14.49
N GLU A 91 5.17 -18.49 -14.95
CA GLU A 91 3.99 -17.64 -14.82
C GLU A 91 3.63 -17.36 -13.36
N GLN A 92 3.59 -18.41 -12.52
CA GLN A 92 3.31 -18.31 -11.08
C GLN A 92 4.33 -17.42 -10.38
N ARG A 93 5.62 -17.52 -10.72
CA ARG A 93 6.66 -16.61 -10.19
C ARG A 93 6.37 -15.17 -10.60
N GLY A 94 6.03 -14.92 -11.87
CA GLY A 94 5.70 -13.59 -12.35
C GLY A 94 4.50 -12.97 -11.61
N ILE A 95 3.45 -13.74 -11.38
CA ILE A 95 2.30 -13.33 -10.55
C ILE A 95 2.75 -13.04 -9.12
N ARG A 96 3.59 -13.91 -8.54
CA ARG A 96 4.08 -13.77 -7.17
C ARG A 96 4.96 -12.54 -6.99
N MET A 97 5.82 -12.21 -7.95
CA MET A 97 6.64 -11.00 -7.91
C MET A 97 5.76 -9.75 -7.85
N ARG A 98 4.76 -9.62 -8.76
CA ARG A 98 3.81 -8.50 -8.73
C ARG A 98 3.06 -8.40 -7.39
N TYR A 99 2.67 -9.54 -6.83
CA TYR A 99 2.04 -9.57 -5.52
C TYR A 99 2.99 -9.05 -4.42
N LEU A 100 4.26 -9.47 -4.42
CA LEU A 100 5.26 -9.03 -3.43
C LEU A 100 5.63 -7.55 -3.59
N ASP A 101 5.64 -7.01 -4.81
CA ASP A 101 5.83 -5.56 -5.05
C ASP A 101 4.75 -4.74 -4.32
N LEU A 102 3.49 -5.15 -4.42
CA LEU A 102 2.38 -4.48 -3.72
C LEU A 102 2.51 -4.56 -2.20
N ILE A 103 3.02 -5.69 -1.68
CA ILE A 103 3.29 -5.79 -0.24
C ILE A 103 4.42 -4.82 0.15
N GLY A 104 5.41 -4.63 -0.72
CA GLY A 104 6.41 -3.57 -0.59
C GLY A 104 5.78 -2.17 -0.53
N ASP A 105 4.90 -1.85 -1.47
CA ASP A 105 4.15 -0.58 -1.48
C ASP A 105 3.34 -0.39 -0.19
N MET A 106 2.74 -1.46 0.33
CA MET A 106 2.04 -1.42 1.62
C MET A 106 2.97 -1.11 2.80
N ASP A 107 4.17 -1.70 2.83
CA ASP A 107 5.16 -1.38 3.85
C ASP A 107 5.60 0.11 3.74
N HIS A 108 5.78 0.64 2.53
CA HIS A 108 6.08 2.06 2.30
C HIS A 108 4.95 2.97 2.77
N VAL A 109 3.70 2.67 2.39
CA VAL A 109 2.50 3.43 2.84
C VAL A 109 2.40 3.42 4.35
N ARG A 110 2.65 2.29 5.00
CA ARG A 110 2.71 2.21 6.47
C ARG A 110 3.74 3.18 7.05
N CYS A 111 4.94 3.24 6.47
CA CYS A 111 5.99 4.13 6.95
C CYS A 111 5.65 5.61 6.75
N THR A 112 5.10 5.98 5.58
CA THR A 112 4.62 7.33 5.31
C THR A 112 3.55 7.75 6.32
N MET A 113 2.53 6.92 6.52
CA MET A 113 1.45 7.23 7.46
C MET A 113 1.95 7.35 8.91
N ARG A 114 2.93 6.54 9.32
CA ARG A 114 3.57 6.69 10.64
C ARG A 114 4.33 8.01 10.78
N ALA A 115 5.08 8.40 9.75
CA ALA A 115 5.80 9.69 9.75
C ALA A 115 4.84 10.90 9.77
N GLU A 116 3.64 10.75 9.20
CA GLU A 116 2.55 11.72 9.27
C GLU A 116 1.82 11.74 10.62
N GLY A 117 2.17 10.86 11.56
CA GLY A 117 1.50 10.77 12.87
C GLY A 117 0.11 10.16 12.83
N ARG A 118 -0.23 9.39 11.78
CA ARG A 118 -1.51 8.67 11.68
C ARG A 118 -1.63 7.63 12.80
N SER A 119 -2.86 7.41 13.26
CA SER A 119 -3.14 6.41 14.28
C SER A 119 -2.91 4.98 13.77
N PRO A 120 -2.63 4.01 14.66
CA PRO A 120 -2.55 2.60 14.29
C PRO A 120 -3.81 2.08 13.57
N GLU A 121 -4.99 2.59 13.95
CA GLU A 121 -6.26 2.23 13.31
C GLU A 121 -6.33 2.69 11.85
N GLU A 122 -6.04 3.97 11.59
CA GLU A 122 -6.04 4.52 10.23
C GLU A 122 -5.07 3.75 9.32
N ILE A 123 -3.88 3.44 9.84
CA ILE A 123 -2.89 2.63 9.14
C ILE A 123 -3.45 1.23 8.85
N ALA A 124 -3.96 0.54 9.86
CA ALA A 124 -4.48 -0.81 9.71
C ALA A 124 -5.62 -0.88 8.69
N ARG A 125 -6.58 0.05 8.74
CA ARG A 125 -7.69 0.12 7.77
C ARG A 125 -7.17 0.29 6.36
N ARG A 126 -6.24 1.25 6.14
CA ARG A 126 -5.63 1.48 4.82
C ARG A 126 -4.93 0.23 4.28
N LEU A 127 -4.15 -0.45 5.11
CA LEU A 127 -3.42 -1.66 4.69
C LEU A 127 -4.34 -2.85 4.41
N VAL A 128 -5.45 -3.00 5.13
CA VAL A 128 -6.45 -4.05 4.85
C VAL A 128 -7.09 -3.82 3.49
N ASP A 129 -7.44 -2.58 3.16
CA ASP A 129 -8.00 -2.24 1.85
C ASP A 129 -6.99 -2.55 0.73
N MET A 130 -5.76 -2.06 0.86
CA MET A 130 -4.69 -2.36 -0.11
C MET A 130 -4.44 -3.86 -0.27
N ARG A 131 -4.49 -4.64 0.83
CA ARG A 131 -4.32 -6.10 0.77
C ARG A 131 -5.48 -6.78 0.07
N ASN A 132 -6.69 -6.26 0.22
CA ASN A 132 -7.87 -6.78 -0.46
C ASN A 132 -7.81 -6.49 -1.97
N ASP A 133 -7.34 -5.32 -2.37
CA ASP A 133 -7.09 -4.97 -3.78
C ASP A 133 -5.98 -5.85 -4.39
N ALA A 134 -4.90 -6.10 -3.65
CA ALA A 134 -3.79 -6.95 -4.12
C ALA A 134 -4.23 -8.40 -4.43
N LYS A 135 -5.34 -8.87 -3.85
CA LYS A 135 -5.90 -10.20 -4.17
C LYS A 135 -6.45 -10.26 -5.59
N GLU A 136 -6.88 -9.13 -6.16
CA GLU A 136 -7.32 -9.06 -7.55
C GLU A 136 -6.19 -9.43 -8.51
N ILE A 137 -4.96 -8.99 -8.22
CA ILE A 137 -3.77 -9.33 -9.01
C ILE A 137 -3.45 -10.82 -8.95
N THR A 138 -3.63 -11.46 -7.79
CA THR A 138 -3.49 -12.92 -7.68
C THR A 138 -4.60 -13.70 -8.38
N ARG A 139 -5.72 -13.05 -8.72
CA ARG A 139 -6.83 -13.63 -9.50
C ARG A 139 -6.66 -13.45 -11.01
N ALA A 140 -5.66 -12.70 -11.48
CA ALA A 140 -5.48 -12.42 -12.91
C ALA A 140 -5.24 -13.69 -13.77
N GLY A 141 -4.81 -14.80 -13.16
CA GLY A 141 -4.67 -16.10 -13.81
C GLY A 141 -5.87 -17.05 -13.62
N MET A 142 -6.93 -16.60 -12.95
CA MET A 142 -8.13 -17.41 -12.70
C MET A 142 -9.19 -17.17 -13.77
N THR A 143 -9.96 -18.20 -14.10
CA THR A 143 -11.18 -18.07 -14.88
C THR A 143 -12.26 -17.31 -14.08
N PRO A 144 -13.22 -16.66 -14.76
CA PRO A 144 -14.33 -15.99 -14.07
C PRO A 144 -15.11 -16.91 -13.13
N GLU A 145 -15.20 -18.21 -13.42
CA GLU A 145 -15.89 -19.17 -12.56
C GLU A 145 -15.10 -19.45 -11.28
N GLU A 146 -13.78 -19.63 -11.36
CA GLU A 146 -12.94 -19.81 -10.18
C GLU A 146 -12.99 -18.58 -9.27
N VAL A 147 -13.01 -17.37 -9.85
CA VAL A 147 -13.19 -16.12 -9.11
C VAL A 147 -14.55 -16.12 -8.40
N ARG A 148 -15.64 -16.46 -9.10
CA ARG A 148 -17.00 -16.53 -8.51
C ARG A 148 -17.06 -17.50 -7.33
N VAL A 149 -16.48 -18.69 -7.45
CA VAL A 149 -16.45 -19.69 -6.37
C VAL A 149 -15.70 -19.13 -5.16
N LEU A 150 -14.56 -18.46 -5.37
CA LEU A 150 -13.78 -17.85 -4.30
C LEU A 150 -14.53 -16.72 -3.59
N GLU A 151 -15.20 -15.87 -4.36
CA GLU A 151 -16.00 -14.75 -3.85
C GLU A 151 -17.23 -15.23 -3.10
N ALA A 152 -17.93 -16.26 -3.59
CA ALA A 152 -19.06 -16.88 -2.89
C ALA A 152 -18.63 -17.44 -1.53
N ARG A 153 -17.48 -18.15 -1.48
CA ARG A 153 -16.91 -18.63 -0.22
C ARG A 153 -16.55 -17.49 0.72
N ASN A 154 -15.94 -16.41 0.20
CA ASN A 154 -15.59 -15.24 1.00
C ASN A 154 -16.84 -14.51 1.53
N MET A 155 -17.90 -14.46 0.73
CA MET A 155 -19.18 -13.89 1.14
C MET A 155 -19.80 -14.67 2.31
N VAL A 156 -19.82 -16.01 2.25
CA VAL A 156 -20.31 -16.85 3.35
C VAL A 156 -19.49 -16.65 4.63
N LYS A 157 -18.16 -16.53 4.49
CA LYS A 157 -17.25 -16.46 5.65
C LYS A 157 -17.13 -15.06 6.26
N TYR A 158 -17.15 -14.03 5.43
CA TYR A 158 -16.78 -12.66 5.81
C TYR A 158 -17.85 -11.62 5.49
N GLY A 159 -18.87 -11.94 4.69
CA GLY A 159 -19.84 -10.96 4.17
C GLY A 159 -19.22 -9.97 3.16
N ASN A 160 -18.06 -10.31 2.59
CA ASN A 160 -17.32 -9.46 1.66
C ASN A 160 -16.59 -10.35 0.63
N PRO A 161 -16.66 -10.05 -0.68
CA PRO A 161 -16.13 -10.92 -1.74
C PRO A 161 -14.59 -10.94 -1.78
N LEU A 162 -13.91 -9.91 -1.29
CA LEU A 162 -12.46 -9.79 -1.29
C LEU A 162 -11.82 -10.41 -0.04
N GLY A 163 -12.53 -10.39 1.09
CA GLY A 163 -12.06 -11.01 2.34
C GLY A 163 -12.53 -10.26 3.59
N PRO A 164 -11.86 -10.46 4.73
CA PRO A 164 -12.30 -9.85 5.98
C PRO A 164 -12.12 -8.33 5.96
N THR A 165 -12.99 -7.63 6.69
CA THR A 165 -12.87 -6.18 6.96
C THR A 165 -11.82 -5.91 8.05
N ALA A 166 -11.36 -4.66 8.14
CA ALA A 166 -10.44 -4.26 9.20
C ALA A 166 -11.02 -4.51 10.60
N ASP A 167 -12.31 -4.27 10.79
CA ASP A 167 -13.00 -4.52 12.06
C ASP A 167 -13.07 -6.01 12.40
N GLN A 168 -13.32 -6.89 11.42
CA GLN A 168 -13.27 -8.34 11.64
C GLN A 168 -11.86 -8.81 12.02
N LEU A 169 -10.84 -8.24 11.38
CA LEU A 169 -9.44 -8.54 11.72
C LEU A 169 -9.08 -7.99 13.10
N HIS A 170 -9.57 -6.79 13.46
CA HIS A 170 -9.36 -6.22 14.78
C HIS A 170 -10.04 -7.07 15.86
N ALA A 171 -11.28 -7.51 15.65
CA ALA A 171 -11.96 -8.44 16.56
C ALA A 171 -11.19 -9.75 16.74
N LYS A 172 -10.53 -10.25 15.69
CA LYS A 172 -9.69 -11.46 15.73
C LYS A 172 -8.35 -11.24 16.46
N TYR A 173 -7.68 -10.11 16.24
CA TYR A 173 -6.30 -9.90 16.70
C TYR A 173 -6.18 -9.05 17.96
N GLY A 174 -7.19 -8.25 18.27
CA GLY A 174 -7.28 -7.39 19.47
C GLY A 174 -6.35 -6.17 19.48
N SER A 175 -5.69 -5.84 18.35
CA SER A 175 -4.84 -4.65 18.22
C SER A 175 -4.72 -4.24 16.76
N TRP A 176 -4.75 -2.94 16.51
CA TRP A 176 -4.60 -2.38 15.17
C TRP A 176 -3.20 -2.60 14.60
N GLU A 177 -2.16 -2.59 15.43
CA GLU A 177 -0.80 -2.95 15.03
C GLU A 177 -0.73 -4.39 14.54
N LYS A 178 -1.38 -5.34 15.22
CA LYS A 178 -1.45 -6.73 14.77
C LYS A 178 -2.23 -6.88 13.46
N VAL A 179 -3.25 -6.06 13.22
CA VAL A 179 -3.97 -6.01 11.94
C VAL A 179 -3.06 -5.49 10.83
N ALA A 180 -2.33 -4.40 11.07
CA ALA A 180 -1.36 -3.84 10.12
C ALA A 180 -0.26 -4.87 9.79
N ASP A 181 0.31 -5.53 10.80
CA ASP A 181 1.32 -6.58 10.62
C ASP A 181 0.76 -7.78 9.84
N ALA A 182 -0.47 -8.21 10.15
CA ALA A 182 -1.11 -9.30 9.42
C ALA A 182 -1.33 -8.95 7.94
N SER A 183 -1.59 -7.67 7.64
CA SER A 183 -1.89 -7.19 6.29
C SER A 183 -0.66 -7.19 5.37
N THR A 184 0.57 -7.14 5.90
CA THR A 184 1.80 -7.21 5.09
C THR A 184 2.50 -8.57 5.13
N ARG A 185 1.93 -9.58 5.80
CA ARG A 185 2.51 -10.94 5.84
C ARG A 185 2.39 -11.66 4.49
N THR A 186 3.45 -12.38 4.14
CA THR A 186 3.55 -13.29 2.98
C THR A 186 3.91 -14.72 3.43
N SER A 187 3.64 -15.72 2.58
CA SER A 187 4.09 -17.10 2.81
C SER A 187 5.52 -17.28 2.32
N ARG A 188 6.45 -17.51 3.27
CA ARG A 188 7.85 -17.85 2.96
C ARG A 188 7.97 -19.19 2.24
N ALA A 189 7.05 -20.13 2.47
CA ALA A 189 7.07 -21.42 1.78
C ALA A 189 6.78 -21.22 0.29
N VAL A 190 5.70 -20.50 -0.04
CA VAL A 190 5.36 -20.17 -1.45
C VAL A 190 6.48 -19.35 -2.11
N ASP A 191 7.05 -18.37 -1.39
CA ASP A 191 8.16 -17.57 -1.91
C ASP A 191 9.37 -18.47 -2.25
N GLY A 192 9.74 -19.37 -1.34
CA GLY A 192 10.85 -20.31 -1.52
C GLY A 192 10.65 -21.28 -2.68
N GLU A 193 9.45 -21.84 -2.85
CA GLU A 193 9.15 -22.74 -3.98
C GLU A 193 9.31 -22.05 -5.34
N LEU A 194 9.09 -20.73 -5.39
CA LEU A 194 9.23 -19.90 -6.60
C LEU A 194 10.61 -19.22 -6.70
N GLY A 195 11.57 -19.61 -5.84
CA GLY A 195 12.92 -19.04 -5.81
C GLY A 195 12.96 -17.55 -5.46
N LEU A 196 12.01 -17.11 -4.64
CA LEU A 196 11.83 -15.73 -4.19
C LEU A 196 12.03 -15.63 -2.67
N ALA A 197 12.35 -14.42 -2.22
CA ALA A 197 12.21 -13.99 -0.83
C ALA A 197 11.57 -12.60 -0.81
N TYR A 198 10.72 -12.33 0.19
CA TYR A 198 10.27 -10.96 0.44
C TYR A 198 11.25 -10.23 1.36
N LEU A 199 11.66 -9.04 0.94
CA LEU A 199 12.51 -8.14 1.73
C LEU A 199 11.61 -7.09 2.40
N PRO A 200 11.24 -7.25 3.69
CA PRO A 200 10.36 -6.31 4.36
C PRO A 200 11.00 -4.93 4.48
N CYS A 201 10.17 -3.88 4.48
CA CYS A 201 10.65 -2.55 4.82
C CYS A 201 10.27 -2.15 6.26
N PRO A 202 11.22 -2.20 7.21
CA PRO A 202 10.97 -1.69 8.55
C PRO A 202 10.84 -0.16 8.51
N CYS A 203 9.89 0.37 9.27
CA CYS A 203 9.75 1.80 9.47
C CYS A 203 10.55 2.19 10.73
N ASP A 204 11.75 2.73 10.55
CA ASP A 204 12.51 3.34 11.64
C ASP A 204 11.91 4.72 11.95
N VAL A 205 10.74 4.75 12.57
CA VAL A 205 10.20 5.97 13.18
C VAL A 205 10.57 5.93 14.66
N PRO A 206 11.48 6.78 15.16
CA PRO A 206 11.69 6.88 16.60
C PRO A 206 10.36 7.21 17.26
N ALA A 207 10.01 6.49 18.32
CA ALA A 207 8.76 6.68 19.04
C ALA A 207 8.62 8.16 19.44
N ALA A 208 7.45 8.75 19.22
CA ALA A 208 7.15 10.10 19.71
C ALA A 208 7.37 10.12 21.23
N ALA A 209 8.31 10.96 21.67
CA ALA A 209 8.62 11.19 23.08
C ALA A 209 7.54 12.06 23.75
#